data_AF-A0A497LGL1-F1
#
_entry.id   AF-A0A497LGL1-F1
#
_cell.length_a   1.000
_cell.length_b   1.000
_cell.length_c   1.000
_cell.angle_alpha   90.00
_cell.angle_beta   90.00
_cell.angle_gamma   90.00
#
_symmetry.space_group_name_H-M   'P 1'
#
loop_
_entity.id
_entity.type
_entity.pdbx_description
1 polymer ?
#
loop_
_entity_poly.entity_id
_entity_poly.type
_entity_poly.pdbx_seq_one_letter_code
_entity_poly.pdbx_strand_id
1 'polypeptide(L)'
;MIEPLAVGIMTAKMGKIDVNDVAVLGAGPIGQMILQAARVYEALGIYVTDMLGYSENVVERMMSLTDGEGVDVVDVSGAPQQFGRPLI
;
A
#
# COMPACT_ATOMS: atom_id res chain seq x y z
N MET A 1 20.76 -6.36 2.26
CA MET A 1 19.36 -5.93 2.01
C MET A 1 19.26 -4.46 1.57
N ILE A 2 20.27 -3.91 0.89
CA ILE A 2 20.29 -2.47 0.58
C ILE A 2 19.38 -2.11 -0.62
N GLU A 3 19.28 -3.01 -1.60
CA GLU A 3 18.49 -2.80 -2.81
C GLU A 3 16.97 -2.80 -2.54
N PRO A 4 16.37 -3.77 -1.81
CA PRO A 4 14.93 -3.73 -1.48
C PRO A 4 14.51 -2.48 -0.71
N LEU A 5 15.37 -1.98 0.18
CA LEU A 5 15.10 -0.75 0.93
C LEU A 5 15.16 0.48 0.03
N ALA A 6 16.15 0.57 -0.86
CA ALA A 6 16.25 1.65 -1.83
C ALA A 6 15.02 1.70 -2.75
N VAL A 7 14.53 0.53 -3.18
CA VAL A 7 13.26 0.42 -3.92
C VAL A 7 12.11 0.93 -3.08
N GLY A 8 12.00 0.53 -1.81
CA GLY A 8 10.95 1.00 -0.91
C GLY A 8 10.91 2.52 -0.75
N ILE A 9 12.08 3.15 -0.58
CA ILE A 9 12.21 4.62 -0.50
C ILE A 9 11.81 5.28 -1.82
N MET A 10 12.26 4.74 -2.95
CA MET A 10 11.91 5.29 -4.26
C MET A 10 10.41 5.17 -4.53
N THR A 11 9.79 4.05 -4.18
CA THR A 11 8.35 3.83 -4.31
C THR A 11 7.56 4.81 -3.44
N ALA A 12 7.96 5.00 -2.18
CA ALA A 12 7.31 6.00 -1.31
C ALA A 12 7.38 7.41 -1.91
N LYS A 13 8.54 7.77 -2.47
CA LYS A 13 8.74 9.07 -3.16
C LYS A 13 7.91 9.19 -4.44
N MET A 14 7.91 8.16 -5.30
CA MET A 14 7.18 8.16 -6.58
C MET A 14 5.67 8.15 -6.37
N GLY A 15 5.21 7.37 -5.40
CA GLY A 15 3.81 7.29 -4.98
C GLY A 15 3.34 8.53 -4.22
N LYS A 16 4.23 9.49 -3.96
CA LYS A 16 3.97 10.71 -3.20
C LYS A 16 3.31 10.41 -1.85
N ILE A 17 3.80 9.38 -1.18
CA ILE A 17 3.36 9.08 0.19
C ILE A 17 3.68 10.31 1.04
N ASP A 18 2.64 10.87 1.62
CA ASP A 18 2.67 12.00 2.55
C ASP A 18 2.02 11.53 3.86
N VAL A 19 1.60 12.44 4.74
CA VAL A 19 1.01 12.11 6.04
C VAL A 19 -0.36 11.41 5.97
N ASN A 20 -0.91 11.16 4.78
CA ASN A 20 -2.20 10.46 4.63
C ASN A 20 -2.09 8.95 4.87
N ASP A 21 -3.25 8.30 4.93
CA ASP A 21 -3.34 6.85 5.00
C ASP A 21 -2.93 6.19 3.67
N VAL A 22 -2.05 5.18 3.74
CA VAL A 22 -1.54 4.48 2.56
C VAL A 22 -1.82 2.99 2.62
N ALA A 23 -2.18 2.41 1.48
CA ALA A 23 -2.29 0.97 1.30
C ALA A 23 -1.15 0.40 0.44
N VAL A 24 -0.48 -0.64 0.95
CA VAL A 24 0.56 -1.39 0.25
C VAL A 24 -0.01 -2.74 -0.16
N LEU A 25 -0.09 -2.98 -1.48
CA LEU A 25 -0.55 -4.26 -2.03
C LEU A 25 0.63 -5.19 -2.30
N GLY A 26 0.67 -6.29 -1.57
CA GLY A 26 1.75 -7.28 -1.52
C GLY A 26 2.51 -7.18 -0.20
N ALA A 27 2.43 -8.21 0.65
CA ALA A 27 3.09 -8.28 1.94
C ALA A 27 4.44 -9.02 1.91
N GLY A 28 4.95 -9.30 0.70
CA GLY A 28 6.27 -9.88 0.48
C GLY A 28 7.44 -8.95 0.86
N PRO A 29 8.70 -9.36 0.62
CA PRO A 29 9.87 -8.60 1.07
C PRO A 29 9.90 -7.13 0.63
N ILE A 30 9.44 -6.81 -0.58
CA ILE A 30 9.37 -5.43 -1.07
C ILE A 30 8.29 -4.62 -0.34
N GLY A 31 7.10 -5.19 -0.15
CA GLY A 31 6.02 -4.54 0.60
C GLY A 31 6.41 -4.22 2.04
N GLN A 32 7.15 -5.12 2.69
CA GLN A 32 7.71 -4.87 4.02
C GLN A 32 8.72 -3.72 4.04
N MET A 33 9.54 -3.55 2.99
CA MET A 33 10.44 -2.40 2.88
C MET A 33 9.68 -1.09 2.65
N ILE A 34 8.59 -1.12 1.87
CA ILE A 34 7.73 0.04 1.64
C ILE A 34 7.01 0.44 2.92
N LEU A 35 6.53 -0.52 3.72
CA LEU A 35 5.99 -0.24 5.06
C LEU A 35 6.98 0.55 5.91
N GLN A 36 8.26 0.15 5.93
CA GLN A 36 9.28 0.89 6.67
C GLN A 36 9.51 2.29 6.09
N ALA A 37 9.55 2.43 4.76
CA ALA A 37 9.70 3.72 4.11
C ALA A 37 8.50 4.65 4.41
N ALA A 38 7.27 4.17 4.27
CA ALA A 38 6.06 4.94 4.55
C ALA A 38 5.99 5.43 6.00
N ARG A 39 6.49 4.65 6.98
CA ARG A 39 6.64 5.11 8.37
C ARG A 39 7.62 6.25 8.54
N VAL A 40 8.73 6.25 7.79
CA VAL A 40 9.72 7.34 7.80
C VAL A 40 9.15 8.60 7.17
N TYR A 41 8.23 8.46 6.22
CA TYR A 41 7.48 9.55 5.58
C TYR A 41 6.25 10.01 6.39
N GLU A 42 6.10 9.53 7.63
CA GLU A 42 5.06 9.98 8.58
C GLU A 42 3.61 9.72 8.15
N ALA A 43 3.37 8.70 7.32
CA ALA A 43 2.01 8.25 6.99
C ALA A 43 1.22 7.92 8.27
N LEU A 44 0.03 8.50 8.43
CA LEU A 44 -0.82 8.36 9.62
C LEU A 44 -1.32 6.93 9.82
N GLY A 45 -1.83 6.33 8.74
CA GLY A 45 -2.28 4.94 8.68
C GLY A 45 -1.55 4.19 7.58
N ILE A 46 -1.10 2.97 7.87
CA ILE A 46 -0.47 2.11 6.86
C ILE A 46 -1.14 0.75 6.89
N TYR A 47 -1.73 0.38 5.76
CA TYR A 47 -2.47 -0.84 5.59
C TYR A 47 -1.76 -1.73 4.58
N VAL A 48 -1.24 -2.87 5.03
CA VAL A 48 -0.55 -3.82 4.15
C VAL A 48 -1.48 -5.00 3.92
N THR A 49 -1.70 -5.36 2.66
CA THR A 49 -2.55 -6.50 2.29
C THR A 49 -1.82 -7.41 1.31
N ASP A 50 -2.18 -8.68 1.28
CA ASP A 50 -1.69 -9.66 0.33
C ASP A 50 -2.85 -10.58 -0.09
N MET A 51 -2.73 -11.21 -1.25
CA MET A 51 -3.75 -12.14 -1.75
C MET A 51 -3.64 -13.48 -1.01
N LEU A 52 -4.08 -13.53 0.23
CA LEU A 52 -4.19 -14.77 1.01
C LEU A 52 -5.59 -15.38 0.84
N GLY A 53 -6.04 -15.68 -0.38
CA GLY A 53 -7.23 -16.52 -0.61
C GLY A 53 -8.54 -16.06 0.06
N TYR A 54 -8.63 -14.83 0.55
CA TYR A 54 -9.82 -14.30 1.21
C TYR A 54 -10.75 -13.67 0.17
N SER A 55 -12.01 -14.08 0.21
CA SER A 55 -13.13 -13.48 -0.53
C SER A 55 -13.55 -12.10 0.02
N GLU A 56 -12.74 -11.48 0.90
CA GLU A 56 -13.07 -10.21 1.56
C GLU A 56 -12.85 -9.05 0.59
N ASN A 57 -13.83 -8.15 0.54
CA ASN A 57 -13.75 -6.95 -0.28
C ASN A 57 -12.80 -5.94 0.37
N VAL A 58 -11.55 -5.90 -0.11
CA VAL A 58 -10.50 -5.00 0.41
C VAL A 58 -10.90 -3.53 0.31
N VAL A 59 -11.69 -3.15 -0.70
CA VAL A 59 -12.17 -1.77 -0.86
C VAL A 59 -13.14 -1.42 0.29
N GLU A 60 -14.11 -2.28 0.54
CA GLU A 60 -15.09 -2.09 1.63
C GLU A 60 -14.40 -2.05 2.99
N ARG A 61 -13.42 -2.94 3.20
CA ARG A 61 -12.62 -2.96 4.42
C ARG A 61 -11.84 -1.66 4.60
N MET A 62 -11.20 -1.16 3.55
CA MET A 62 -10.41 0.05 3.63
C MET A 62 -11.30 1.26 3.93
N MET A 63 -12.44 1.38 3.26
CA MET A 63 -13.43 2.42 3.55
C MET A 63 -13.91 2.38 5.00
N SER A 64 -14.14 1.20 5.58
CA SER A 64 -14.53 1.09 7.00
C SER A 64 -13.39 1.47 7.96
N LEU A 65 -12.13 1.28 7.56
CA LEU A 65 -10.96 1.56 8.38
C LEU A 65 -10.51 3.02 8.30
N THR A 66 -10.94 3.74 7.28
CA THR A 66 -10.58 5.14 7.04
C THR A 66 -11.78 6.07 7.06
N ASP A 67 -12.86 5.69 7.76
CA ASP A 67 -14.08 6.48 7.92
C ASP A 67 -14.69 7.00 6.59
N GLY A 68 -14.46 6.27 5.50
CA GLY A 68 -14.93 6.60 4.14
C GLY A 68 -14.00 7.51 3.32
N GLU A 69 -12.85 7.94 3.84
CA GLU A 69 -11.90 8.82 3.15
C GLU A 69 -11.07 8.09 2.08
N GLY A 70 -10.91 6.76 2.21
CA GLY A 70 -10.05 5.98 1.32
C GLY A 70 -8.56 6.07 1.69
N VAL A 71 -7.67 5.70 0.75
CA VAL A 71 -6.21 5.63 0.95
C VAL A 71 -5.47 5.91 -0.35
N ASP A 72 -4.23 6.38 -0.25
CA ASP A 72 -3.29 6.36 -1.36
C ASP A 72 -2.78 4.93 -1.60
N VAL A 73 -2.69 4.50 -2.87
CA VAL A 73 -2.39 3.10 -3.21
C VAL A 73 -1.00 2.93 -3.79
N VAL A 74 -0.26 1.98 -3.23
CA VAL A 74 1.01 1.49 -3.77
C VAL A 74 0.91 -0.01 -4.07
N ASP A 75 1.00 -0.37 -5.35
CA ASP A 75 0.98 -1.76 -5.80
C ASP A 75 2.39 -2.28 -6.09
N VAL A 76 2.79 -3.34 -5.40
CA VAL A 76 4.05 -4.07 -5.61
C VAL A 76 3.85 -5.56 -5.77
N SER A 77 2.62 -5.98 -6.03
CA SER A 77 2.25 -7.38 -6.22
C SER A 77 2.71 -7.93 -7.57
N GLY A 78 2.99 -7.04 -8.54
CA GLY A 78 3.45 -7.40 -9.89
C GLY A 78 2.36 -7.99 -10.79
N ALA A 79 1.09 -8.00 -10.35
CA ALA A 79 -0.03 -8.40 -11.19
C ALA A 79 -0.62 -7.19 -11.94
N PRO A 80 -1.13 -7.36 -13.18
CA PRO A 80 -1.80 -6.28 -13.90
C PRO A 80 -3.09 -5.90 -13.17
N GLN A 81 -3.08 -4.75 -12.50
CA GLN A 81 -4.18 -4.09 -11.78
C GLN A 81 -5.03 -5.00 -10.88
N GLN A 82 -4.65 -5.12 -9.59
CA GLN A 82 -5.52 -5.73 -8.55
C GLN A 82 -6.88 -5.05 -8.40
N PHE A 83 -6.99 -3.78 -8.78
CA PHE A 83 -8.27 -3.07 -8.81
C PHE A 83 -8.93 -3.30 -10.17
N GLY A 84 -9.89 -4.23 -10.21
CA GLY A 84 -10.68 -4.57 -11.38
C GLY A 84 -11.61 -3.47 -11.89
N ARG A 85 -11.31 -2.18 -11.62
CA ARG A 85 -11.85 -0.94 -12.20
C ARG A 85 -11.13 0.25 -11.56
N PRO A 86 -11.02 1.40 -12.25
CA PRO A 86 -10.51 2.61 -11.65
C PRO A 86 -11.32 2.95 -10.40
N LEU A 87 -10.61 3.21 -9.29
CA LEU A 87 -11.16 3.96 -8.18
C LEU A 87 -11.20 5.40 -8.70
N ILE A 88 -12.42 5.85 -9.03
CA ILE A 88 -12.84 7.04 -9.79
C ILE A 88 -12.54 7.06 -11.29
#